data_AF-A0A3P7PTL3-F1
#
_entry.id   AF-A0A3P7PTL3-F1
#
_cell.length_a   1.000
_cell.length_b   1.000
_cell.length_c   1.000
_cell.angle_alpha   90.00
_cell.angle_beta   90.00
_cell.angle_gamma   90.00
#
_symmetry.space_group_name_H-M   'P 1'
#
loop_
_entity.id
_entity.type
_entity.pdbx_description
1 polymer ?
#
loop_
_entity_poly.entity_id
_entity_poly.type
_entity_poly.pdbx_seq_one_letter_code
_entity_poly.pdbx_strand_id
1 'polypeptide(L)'
;MVHPTSPTPRLLYSLGNICNHFMTRAFLERVCSPDAEVQLTYHIARKKVPYLDTATGEMVQPTEPNAYKLEKFIFDVFRLADRFAIWEVCREEEFSPLKNGPNAKKDCPATCRAAILTLHQKWALMAGAAFETNDLEKNCLEISPLVSLEGEVCGRLFD
;
A
#
# COMPACT_ATOMS: atom_id res chain seq x y z
N MET A 1 8.88 -17.52 12.16
CA MET A 1 8.85 -18.81 11.44
C MET A 1 9.54 -18.61 10.09
N VAL A 2 10.66 -19.31 9.86
CA VAL A 2 11.42 -19.26 8.59
C VAL A 2 11.00 -20.46 7.75
N HIS A 3 10.95 -20.31 6.43
CA HIS A 3 10.60 -21.39 5.52
C HIS A 3 11.65 -22.51 5.58
N PRO A 4 11.30 -23.73 6.01
CA PRO A 4 12.28 -24.76 6.38
C PRO A 4 13.10 -25.28 5.19
N THR A 5 12.63 -25.07 3.96
CA THR A 5 13.25 -25.60 2.73
C THR A 5 13.65 -24.52 1.72
N SER A 6 13.60 -23.23 2.09
CA SER A 6 14.00 -22.16 1.18
C SER A 6 15.54 -22.07 1.12
N PRO A 7 16.15 -22.01 -0.09
CA PRO A 7 17.61 -21.90 -0.23
C PRO A 7 18.17 -20.59 0.36
N THR A 8 17.33 -19.56 0.50
CA THR A 8 17.65 -18.32 1.23
C THR A 8 16.68 -18.12 2.40
N PRO A 9 17.14 -17.54 3.54
CA PRO A 9 16.28 -17.30 4.69
C PRO A 9 15.10 -16.40 4.31
N ARG A 10 13.89 -16.96 4.31
CA ARG A 10 12.64 -16.25 4.03
C ARG A 10 11.60 -16.57 5.09
N LEU A 11 10.75 -15.60 5.44
CA LEU A 11 9.61 -15.86 6.32
C LEU A 11 8.69 -16.91 5.71
N LEU A 12 8.11 -17.78 6.55
CA LEU A 12 7.10 -18.76 6.09
C LEU A 12 5.88 -18.07 5.47
N TYR A 13 5.47 -16.93 6.04
CA TYR A 13 4.40 -16.07 5.56
C TYR A 13 4.98 -14.75 5.04
N SER A 14 5.64 -14.82 3.88
CA SER A 14 6.37 -13.68 3.29
C SER A 14 5.58 -12.89 2.25
N LEU A 15 4.41 -13.38 1.83
CA LEU A 15 3.58 -12.76 0.79
C LEU A 15 2.74 -11.63 1.39
N GLY A 16 3.33 -10.45 1.50
CA GLY A 16 2.68 -9.26 2.05
C GLY A 16 1.63 -8.69 1.09
N ASN A 17 0.39 -8.53 1.56
CA ASN A 17 -0.66 -7.86 0.80
C ASN A 17 -0.40 -6.34 0.75
N ILE A 18 -0.13 -5.82 -0.45
CA ILE A 18 0.06 -4.38 -0.69
C ILE A 18 -1.22 -3.64 -1.12
N CYS A 19 -2.37 -4.32 -1.04
CA CYS A 19 -3.69 -3.81 -1.45
C CYS A 19 -3.79 -3.43 -2.94
N ASN A 20 -3.05 -4.14 -3.80
CA ASN A 20 -3.21 -4.09 -5.25
C ASN A 20 -3.77 -5.44 -5.74
N HIS A 21 -4.98 -5.43 -6.30
CA HIS A 21 -5.73 -6.66 -6.63
C HIS A 21 -6.28 -6.58 -8.06
N PHE A 22 -6.18 -7.69 -8.77
CA PHE A 22 -6.86 -7.88 -10.06
C PHE A 22 -8.13 -8.71 -9.87
N MET A 23 -9.25 -8.23 -10.41
CA MET A 23 -10.53 -8.93 -10.38
C MET A 23 -11.19 -8.84 -11.75
N THR A 24 -11.71 -9.96 -12.26
CA THR A 24 -12.49 -9.93 -13.50
C THR A 24 -13.86 -9.32 -13.24
N ARG A 25 -14.45 -8.68 -14.26
CA ARG A 25 -15.81 -8.15 -14.17
C ARG A 25 -16.83 -9.22 -13.74
N ALA A 26 -16.77 -10.40 -14.35
CA ALA A 26 -17.69 -11.50 -14.02
C ALA A 26 -17.53 -11.96 -12.56
N PHE A 27 -16.32 -11.93 -12.00
CA PHE A 27 -16.11 -12.21 -10.58
C PHE A 27 -16.75 -11.13 -9.71
N LEU A 28 -16.55 -9.85 -10.03
CA LEU A 28 -17.14 -8.71 -9.31
C LEU A 28 -18.68 -8.77 -9.30
N GLU A 29 -19.30 -9.02 -10.46
CA GLU A 29 -20.77 -9.14 -10.57
C GLU A 29 -21.33 -10.23 -9.64
N ARG A 30 -20.59 -11.33 -9.45
CA ARG A 30 -20.98 -12.40 -8.51
C ARG A 30 -20.77 -12.00 -7.05
N VAL A 31 -19.60 -11.48 -6.69
CA VAL A 31 -19.28 -11.20 -5.28
C VAL A 31 -19.98 -9.96 -4.73
N CYS A 32 -20.48 -9.09 -5.62
CA CYS A 32 -21.35 -7.97 -5.27
C CYS A 32 -22.84 -8.33 -5.24
N SER A 33 -23.21 -9.58 -5.50
CA SER A 33 -24.60 -10.02 -5.30
C SER A 33 -24.97 -10.00 -3.80
N PRO A 34 -26.24 -9.75 -3.44
CA PRO A 34 -26.67 -9.75 -2.04
C PRO A 34 -26.33 -11.05 -1.29
N ASP A 35 -26.45 -12.19 -1.98
CA ASP A 35 -26.15 -13.53 -1.44
C ASP A 35 -24.66 -13.74 -1.16
N ALA A 36 -23.77 -13.09 -1.91
CA ALA A 36 -22.34 -13.12 -1.64
C ALA A 36 -21.95 -12.10 -0.56
N GLU A 37 -22.56 -10.91 -0.58
CA GLU A 37 -22.28 -9.84 0.37
C GLU A 37 -22.59 -10.25 1.82
N VAL A 38 -23.70 -10.96 2.04
CA VAL A 38 -24.10 -11.44 3.38
C VAL A 38 -23.11 -12.45 3.97
N GLN A 39 -22.30 -13.09 3.13
CA GLN A 39 -21.25 -14.03 3.57
C GLN A 39 -19.94 -13.35 3.97
N LEU A 40 -19.84 -12.02 3.80
CA LEU A 40 -18.67 -11.26 4.24
C LEU A 40 -18.82 -10.86 5.70
N THR A 41 -17.86 -11.29 6.52
CA THR A 41 -17.83 -11.04 7.95
C THR A 41 -17.45 -9.58 8.25
N TYR A 42 -18.05 -9.02 9.30
CA TYR A 42 -17.58 -7.76 9.87
C TYR A 42 -16.38 -8.00 10.79
N HIS A 43 -15.30 -7.27 10.52
CA HIS A 43 -14.16 -7.13 11.42
C HIS A 43 -14.45 -6.03 12.43
N ILE A 44 -14.14 -6.29 13.69
CA ILE A 44 -14.46 -5.39 14.81
C ILE A 44 -13.21 -4.64 15.24
N ALA A 45 -13.25 -3.31 15.21
CA ALA A 45 -12.26 -2.44 15.82
C ALA A 45 -12.86 -1.66 16.99
N ARG A 46 -12.26 -1.77 18.18
CA ARG A 46 -12.64 -0.96 19.35
C ARG A 46 -12.05 0.44 19.20
N LYS A 47 -12.89 1.48 19.29
CA LYS A 47 -12.50 2.88 19.08
C LYS A 47 -12.94 3.77 20.24
N LYS A 48 -12.16 4.82 20.47
CA LYS A 48 -12.52 5.98 21.31
C LYS A 48 -13.23 6.97 20.40
N VAL A 49 -14.56 7.00 20.46
CA VAL A 49 -15.40 7.83 19.60
C VAL A 49 -16.02 8.94 20.46
N PRO A 50 -15.70 10.22 20.19
CA PRO A 50 -16.34 11.34 20.87
C PRO A 50 -17.85 11.27 20.70
N TYR A 51 -18.60 11.55 21.76
CA TYR A 51 -20.06 11.46 21.76
C TYR A 51 -20.69 12.60 22.57
N LEU A 52 -21.96 12.88 22.30
CA LEU A 52 -22.75 13.83 23.07
C LEU A 52 -23.35 13.11 24.29
N ASP A 53 -23.06 13.59 25.49
CA ASP A 53 -23.73 13.12 26.70
C ASP A 53 -25.16 13.70 26.72
N THR A 54 -26.17 12.82 26.68
CA THR A 54 -27.57 13.24 26.61
C THR A 54 -28.11 13.81 27.92
N ALA A 55 -27.44 13.57 29.05
CA ALA A 55 -27.86 14.10 30.35
C ALA A 55 -27.36 15.53 30.55
N THR A 56 -26.13 15.83 30.12
CA THR A 56 -25.51 17.16 30.29
C THR A 56 -25.64 18.03 29.04
N GLY A 57 -25.80 17.43 27.86
CA GLY A 57 -25.75 18.12 26.57
C GLY A 57 -24.34 18.48 26.11
N GLU A 58 -23.30 17.93 26.73
CA GLU A 58 -21.90 18.26 26.45
C GLU A 58 -21.18 17.19 25.61
N MET A 59 -20.18 17.60 24.83
CA MET A 59 -19.33 16.68 24.08
C MET A 59 -18.29 16.03 25.00
N VAL A 60 -18.25 14.70 25.02
CA VAL A 60 -17.32 13.91 25.81
C VAL A 60 -16.24 13.30 24.93
N GLN A 61 -14.98 13.50 25.32
CA GLN A 61 -13.82 12.81 24.74
C GLN A 61 -13.47 11.60 25.62
N PRO A 62 -13.76 10.36 25.19
CA PRO A 62 -13.61 9.20 26.05
C PRO A 62 -12.13 8.82 26.25
N THR A 63 -11.80 8.41 27.49
CA THR A 63 -10.46 7.93 27.87
C THR A 63 -10.26 6.44 27.54
N GLU A 64 -11.34 5.66 27.45
CA GLU A 64 -11.34 4.24 27.07
C GLU A 64 -12.22 3.98 25.84
N PRO A 65 -12.02 2.88 25.07
CA PRO A 65 -12.87 2.57 23.93
C PRO A 65 -14.34 2.40 24.33
N ASN A 66 -15.21 3.17 23.70
CA ASN A 66 -16.66 3.22 23.96
C ASN A 66 -17.52 2.78 22.77
N ALA A 67 -16.90 2.45 21.62
CA ALA A 67 -17.62 2.08 20.41
C ALA A 67 -16.94 0.94 19.65
N TYR A 68 -17.76 0.19 18.91
CA TYR A 68 -17.32 -0.77 17.90
C TYR A 68 -17.46 -0.16 16.51
N LYS A 69 -16.35 -0.15 15.76
CA LYS A 69 -16.35 0.09 14.32
C LYS A 69 -16.39 -1.26 13.61
N LEU A 70 -17.38 -1.45 12.74
CA LEU A 70 -17.52 -2.63 11.91
C LEU A 70 -16.99 -2.32 10.51
N GLU A 71 -16.06 -3.14 10.01
CA GLU A 71 -15.43 -2.96 8.70
C GLU A 71 -15.45 -4.30 7.94
N LYS A 72 -15.79 -4.29 6.65
CA LYS A 72 -15.54 -5.42 5.75
C LYS A 72 -14.23 -5.17 5.03
N PHE A 73 -13.43 -6.20 4.77
CA PHE A 73 -12.19 -6.06 4.02
C PHE A 73 -12.34 -6.53 2.58
N ILE A 74 -11.79 -5.75 1.65
CA ILE A 74 -11.89 -6.01 0.20
C ILE A 74 -11.34 -7.39 -0.19
N PHE A 75 -10.34 -7.89 0.53
CA PHE A 75 -9.69 -9.17 0.27
C PHE A 75 -10.42 -10.38 0.88
N ASP A 76 -11.49 -10.16 1.68
CA ASP A 76 -12.31 -11.27 2.20
C ASP A 76 -13.04 -12.04 1.08
N VAL A 77 -13.20 -11.41 -0.10
CA VAL A 77 -13.80 -12.05 -1.28
C VAL A 77 -12.87 -13.07 -1.95
N PHE A 78 -11.57 -13.11 -1.65
CA PHE A 78 -10.62 -14.00 -2.33
C PHE A 78 -11.00 -15.48 -2.22
N ARG A 79 -11.60 -15.87 -1.09
CA ARG A 79 -12.08 -17.24 -0.87
C ARG A 79 -13.21 -17.66 -1.81
N LEU A 80 -13.84 -16.71 -2.51
CA LEU A 80 -14.93 -16.92 -3.47
C LEU A 80 -14.41 -17.01 -4.92
N ALA A 81 -13.11 -16.85 -5.14
CA ALA A 81 -12.52 -16.92 -6.48
C ALA A 81 -12.32 -18.38 -6.91
N ASP A 82 -12.77 -18.71 -8.11
CA ASP A 82 -12.57 -20.04 -8.70
C ASP A 82 -11.09 -20.29 -9.07
N ARG A 83 -10.38 -19.20 -9.39
CA ARG A 83 -8.96 -19.19 -9.74
C ARG A 83 -8.29 -18.03 -9.00
N PHE A 84 -7.29 -18.35 -8.20
CA PHE A 84 -6.54 -17.38 -7.41
C PHE A 84 -5.05 -17.47 -7.76
N ALA A 85 -4.41 -16.32 -7.93
CA ALA A 85 -2.98 -16.21 -8.22
C ALA A 85 -2.37 -15.09 -7.38
N ILE A 86 -1.08 -15.21 -7.08
CA ILE A 86 -0.30 -14.20 -6.38
C ILE A 86 0.81 -13.74 -7.33
N TRP A 87 0.94 -12.41 -7.45
CA TRP A 87 2.01 -11.78 -8.21
C TRP A 87 2.92 -11.02 -7.24
N GLU A 88 4.14 -11.51 -7.06
CA GLU A 88 5.15 -10.89 -6.20
C GLU A 88 5.95 -9.86 -7.01
N VAL A 89 6.17 -8.68 -6.42
CA VAL A 89 6.85 -7.54 -7.05
C VAL A 89 7.98 -7.01 -6.18
N CYS A 90 8.87 -6.23 -6.77
CA CYS A 90 9.91 -5.51 -6.07
C CYS A 90 9.31 -4.34 -5.27
N ARG A 91 9.52 -4.31 -3.94
CA ARG A 91 8.91 -3.29 -3.08
C ARG A 91 9.38 -1.89 -3.45
N GLU A 92 10.66 -1.75 -3.76
CA GLU A 92 11.32 -0.48 -4.06
C GLU A 92 10.80 0.15 -5.36
N GLU A 93 10.12 -0.62 -6.20
CA GLU A 93 9.56 -0.17 -7.48
C GLU A 93 8.04 0.08 -7.36
N GLU A 94 7.34 -0.69 -6.52
CA GLU A 94 5.88 -0.79 -6.59
C GLU A 94 5.16 -0.41 -5.27
N PHE A 95 5.88 -0.24 -4.15
CA PHE A 95 5.23 -0.06 -2.86
C PHE A 95 5.98 0.82 -1.84
N SER A 96 5.53 2.07 -1.71
CA SER A 96 5.87 2.98 -0.61
C SER A 96 4.61 3.63 -0.02
N PRO A 97 3.99 3.05 1.02
CA PRO A 97 2.70 3.53 1.54
C PRO A 97 2.85 4.79 2.39
N LEU A 98 1.87 5.69 2.28
CA LEU A 98 1.69 6.83 3.17
C LEU A 98 0.59 6.53 4.20
N LYS A 99 0.97 6.37 5.47
CA LYS A 99 0.07 6.00 6.58
C LYS A 99 0.20 6.92 7.80
N ASN A 100 1.37 7.54 7.98
CA ASN A 100 1.73 8.28 9.18
C ASN A 100 2.04 9.75 8.86
N GLY A 101 1.91 10.61 9.87
CA GLY A 101 2.23 12.04 9.76
C GLY A 101 3.73 12.32 9.59
N PRO A 102 4.11 13.59 9.32
CA PRO A 102 5.49 14.00 8.98
C PRO A 102 6.57 13.62 10.00
N ASN A 103 6.22 13.57 11.29
CA ASN A 103 7.16 13.28 12.37
C ASN A 103 7.40 11.77 12.58
N ALA A 104 6.72 10.91 11.83
CA ALA A 104 6.91 9.46 11.92
C ALA A 104 8.17 9.01 11.16
N LYS A 105 8.78 7.91 11.60
CA LYS A 105 10.00 7.34 10.99
C LYS A 105 9.75 6.43 9.79
N LYS A 106 8.50 6.05 9.54
CA LYS A 106 8.13 5.03 8.55
C LYS A 106 6.79 5.39 7.92
N ASP A 107 6.61 5.00 6.65
CA ASP A 107 5.35 5.12 5.92
C ASP A 107 4.77 6.54 6.03
N CYS A 108 5.62 7.55 5.86
CA CYS A 108 5.34 8.97 6.07
C CYS A 108 5.76 9.78 4.82
N PRO A 109 5.48 11.10 4.75
CA PRO A 109 5.79 11.90 3.58
C PRO A 109 7.27 11.85 3.18
N ALA A 110 8.19 11.91 4.15
CA ALA A 110 9.62 11.88 3.90
C ALA A 110 10.07 10.54 3.29
N THR A 111 9.56 9.40 3.80
CA THR A 111 9.92 8.09 3.24
C THR A 111 9.33 7.86 1.85
N CYS A 112 8.13 8.37 1.58
CA CYS A 112 7.52 8.28 0.26
C CYS A 112 8.28 9.10 -0.79
N ARG A 113 8.66 10.34 -0.43
CA ARG A 113 9.48 11.19 -1.29
C ARG A 113 10.84 10.56 -1.57
N ALA A 114 11.52 10.03 -0.55
CA ALA A 114 12.80 9.38 -0.76
C ALA A 114 12.69 8.14 -1.68
N ALA A 115 11.63 7.34 -1.55
CA ALA A 115 11.40 6.16 -2.37
C ALA A 115 11.26 6.51 -3.86
N ILE A 116 10.41 7.49 -4.21
CA ILE A 116 10.19 7.85 -5.61
C ILE A 116 11.44 8.49 -6.24
N LEU A 117 12.18 9.33 -5.51
CA LEU A 117 13.42 9.92 -6.01
C LEU A 117 14.51 8.86 -6.21
N THR A 118 14.60 7.89 -5.30
CA THR A 118 15.55 6.77 -5.43
C THR A 118 15.22 5.92 -6.67
N LEU A 119 13.93 5.65 -6.91
CA LEU A 119 13.48 4.92 -8.10
C LEU A 119 13.82 5.66 -9.39
N HIS A 120 13.56 6.97 -9.45
CA HIS A 120 13.84 7.78 -10.64
C HIS A 120 15.34 7.94 -10.90
N GLN A 121 16.17 8.08 -9.87
CA GLN A 121 17.62 8.03 -10.03
C GLN A 121 18.09 6.68 -10.57
N LYS A 122 17.54 5.57 -10.08
CA LYS A 122 17.82 4.24 -10.61
C LYS A 122 17.48 4.16 -12.11
N TRP A 123 16.33 4.65 -12.52
CA TRP A 123 15.94 4.69 -13.94
C TRP A 123 16.91 5.53 -14.78
N ALA A 124 17.31 6.71 -14.30
CA ALA A 124 18.27 7.56 -15.00
C ALA A 124 19.65 6.90 -15.15
N LEU A 125 20.16 6.27 -14.10
CA LEU A 125 21.40 5.48 -14.14
C LEU A 125 21.31 4.34 -15.16
N MET A 126 20.19 3.62 -15.19
CA MET A 126 19.95 2.54 -16.16
C MET A 126 19.89 3.05 -17.61
N ALA A 127 19.43 4.30 -17.80
CA ALA A 127 19.40 4.96 -19.10
C ALA A 127 20.74 5.61 -19.50
N GLY A 128 21.78 5.50 -18.67
CA GLY A 128 23.13 5.98 -18.97
C GLY A 128 23.48 7.35 -18.41
N ALA A 129 22.63 7.96 -17.58
CA ALA A 129 22.97 9.19 -16.88
C ALA A 129 24.11 8.96 -15.88
N ALA A 130 24.89 10.01 -15.61
CA ALA A 130 25.90 10.05 -14.57
C ALA A 130 25.56 11.12 -13.54
N PHE A 131 25.70 10.81 -12.26
CA PHE A 131 25.55 11.76 -11.17
C PHE A 131 26.91 12.02 -10.53
N GLU A 132 27.19 13.28 -10.18
CA GLU A 132 28.44 13.64 -9.50
C GLU A 132 28.56 12.99 -8.11
N THR A 133 27.42 12.71 -7.45
CA THR A 133 27.33 12.05 -6.14
C THR A 133 26.05 11.20 -6.04
N ASN A 134 25.93 10.34 -5.03
CA ASN A 134 24.67 9.61 -4.74
C ASN A 134 23.79 10.35 -3.71
N ASP A 135 24.01 11.65 -3.50
CA ASP A 135 23.27 12.46 -2.53
C ASP A 135 21.89 12.83 -3.12
N LEU A 136 20.83 12.22 -2.60
CA LEU A 136 19.44 12.44 -3.06
C LEU A 136 18.99 13.90 -2.94
N GLU A 137 19.53 14.65 -1.98
CA GLU A 137 19.13 16.05 -1.79
C GLU A 137 19.79 16.96 -2.83
N LYS A 138 21.02 16.63 -3.24
CA LYS A 138 21.76 17.38 -4.27
C LYS A 138 21.40 16.96 -5.68
N ASN A 139 21.11 15.67 -5.88
CA ASN A 139 20.75 15.08 -7.17
C ASN A 139 19.26 14.74 -7.23
N CYS A 140 18.41 15.66 -6.76
CA CYS A 140 16.96 15.46 -6.74
C CYS A 140 16.42 15.37 -8.17
N LEU A 141 16.14 14.14 -8.63
CA LEU A 141 15.55 13.86 -9.94
C LEU A 141 14.16 13.24 -9.76
N GLU A 142 13.17 13.87 -10.39
CA GLU A 142 11.83 13.32 -10.48
C GLU A 142 11.43 13.24 -11.96
N ILE A 143 11.07 12.04 -12.43
CA ILE A 143 10.65 11.80 -13.80
C ILE A 143 9.12 11.77 -13.82
N SER A 144 8.52 12.61 -14.66
CA SER A 144 7.07 12.61 -14.83
C SER A 144 6.59 11.29 -15.46
N PRO A 145 5.45 10.72 -15.01
CA PRO A 145 4.84 9.56 -15.67
C PRO A 145 4.50 9.77 -17.15
N LEU A 146 4.43 11.03 -17.62
CA LEU A 146 4.23 11.36 -19.05
C LEU A 146 5.51 11.19 -19.89
N VAL A 147 6.67 11.09 -19.23
CA VAL A 147 7.97 10.90 -19.87
C VAL A 147 8.38 9.44 -19.81
N SER A 148 8.18 8.80 -18.66
CA SER A 148 8.47 7.38 -18.43
C SER A 148 7.53 6.83 -17.36
N LEU A 149 6.83 5.74 -17.64
CA LEU A 149 5.87 5.11 -16.72
C LEU A 149 6.57 4.14 -15.76
N GLU A 150 7.49 3.32 -16.28
CA GLU A 150 8.16 2.23 -15.56
C GLU A 150 9.70 2.25 -15.74
N GLY A 151 10.24 3.39 -16.17
CA GLY A 151 11.67 3.55 -16.45
C GLY A 151 12.04 3.20 -17.89
N GLU A 152 11.07 3.00 -18.78
CA GLU A 152 11.32 2.86 -20.21
C GLU A 152 11.93 4.15 -20.78
N VAL A 153 12.94 3.99 -21.62
CA VAL A 153 13.66 5.11 -22.24
C VAL A 153 12.92 5.52 -23.51
N CYS A 154 12.11 6.58 -23.44
CA CYS A 154 11.82 7.37 -24.64
C CYS A 154 13.09 8.13 -24.99
N GLY A 155 13.66 7.91 -26.19
CA GLY A 155 15.00 8.36 -26.61
C GLY A 155 15.26 9.88 -26.71
N ARG A 156 14.72 10.69 -25.79
CA ARG A 156 14.94 12.13 -25.62
C ARG A 156 15.21 12.55 -24.17
N LEU A 157 15.38 11.61 -23.24
CA LEU A 157 15.48 11.91 -21.80
C LEU A 157 16.74 12.71 -21.43
N PHE A 158 17.80 12.69 -22.25
CA PHE A 158 19.10 13.28 -21.93
C PHE A 158 19.78 14.01 -23.12
N ASP A 159 19.01 14.39 -24.15
CA ASP A 159 19.49 15.22 -25.27
C ASP A 159 19.40 16.72 -24.95
#